data_AF-A0A4Y2FS22-F1
#
_entry.id   AF-A0A4Y2FS22-F1
#
_cell.length_a   1.000
_cell.length_b   1.000
_cell.length_c   1.000
_cell.angle_alpha   90.00
_cell.angle_beta   90.00
_cell.angle_gamma   90.00
#
_symmetry.space_group_name_H-M   'P 1'
#
loop_
_entity.id
_entity.type
_entity.pdbx_description
1 polymer ?
#
loop_
_entity_poly.entity_id
_entity_poly.type
_entity_poly.pdbx_seq_one_letter_code
_entity_poly.pdbx_strand_id
1 'polypeptide(L)'
;MAAVTYIVTWERQSFGKTISYASIYQKVWLRILQSERRKPFPLSSNERRRVACAKSHLSWTPSQWAKVLRTDESIFEVSYGNIGRKVIIGRRLKQTIHPVTSAWFLKQAL
;
A
#
# COMPACT_ATOMS: atom_id res chain seq x y z
N MET A 1 -28.46 -8.99 5.22
CA MET A 1 -29.28 -8.16 6.14
C MET A 1 -29.29 -8.69 7.58
N ALA A 2 -29.40 -10.01 7.80
CA ALA A 2 -29.47 -10.63 9.13
C ALA A 2 -28.30 -10.31 10.09
N ALA A 3 -27.07 -10.17 9.59
CA ALA A 3 -25.91 -9.84 10.43
C ALA A 3 -25.95 -8.39 10.96
N VAL A 4 -26.40 -7.43 10.14
CA VAL A 4 -26.50 -6.01 10.54
C VAL A 4 -27.63 -5.83 11.56
N THR A 5 -28.77 -6.50 11.37
CA THR A 5 -29.87 -6.51 12.34
C THR A 5 -29.42 -7.09 13.68
N TYR A 6 -28.69 -8.20 13.67
CA TYR A 6 -28.15 -8.80 14.89
C TYR A 6 -27.22 -7.85 15.66
N ILE A 7 -26.29 -7.19 14.96
CA ILE A 7 -25.37 -6.21 15.56
C ILE A 7 -26.13 -5.04 16.18
N VAL A 8 -27.10 -4.47 15.45
CA VAL A 8 -27.90 -3.33 15.93
C VAL A 8 -28.73 -3.71 17.16
N THR A 9 -29.35 -4.90 17.18
CA THR A 9 -30.10 -5.37 18.35
C THR A 9 -29.21 -5.63 19.56
N TRP A 10 -28.05 -6.24 19.36
CA TRP A 10 -27.10 -6.54 20.44
C TRP A 10 -26.53 -5.26 21.06
N GLU A 11 -26.15 -4.28 20.24
CA GLU A 11 -25.64 -2.98 20.72
C GLU A 11 -26.70 -2.19 21.51
N ARG A 12 -27.94 -2.19 21.04
CA ARG A 12 -29.07 -1.56 21.74
C ARG A 12 -29.30 -2.20 23.10
N GLN A 13 -29.28 -3.53 23.17
CA GLN A 13 -29.50 -4.28 24.40
C GLN A 13 -28.34 -4.14 25.39
N SER A 14 -27.10 -4.16 24.90
CA SER A 14 -25.90 -4.17 25.76
C SER A 14 -25.51 -2.78 26.27
N PHE A 15 -25.73 -1.73 25.46
CA PHE A 15 -25.25 -0.38 25.77
C PHE A 15 -26.36 0.68 25.87
N GLY A 16 -27.63 0.34 25.62
CA GLY A 16 -28.76 1.28 25.66
C GLY A 16 -28.68 2.39 24.59
N LYS A 17 -27.80 2.25 23.59
CA LYS A 17 -27.56 3.29 22.57
C LYS A 17 -28.59 3.19 21.46
N THR A 18 -29.21 4.31 21.10
CA THR A 18 -30.06 4.42 19.91
C THR A 18 -29.20 4.47 18.65
N ILE A 19 -28.77 3.31 18.17
CA ILE A 19 -27.99 3.20 16.94
C ILE A 19 -28.92 3.03 15.74
N SER A 20 -28.70 3.82 14.68
CA SER A 20 -29.42 3.67 13.42
C SER A 20 -28.84 2.53 12.58
N TYR A 21 -29.73 1.81 11.91
CA TYR A 21 -29.36 0.76 10.95
C TYR A 21 -28.41 1.27 9.87
N ALA A 22 -28.68 2.47 9.35
CA ALA A 22 -27.86 3.11 8.32
C ALA A 22 -26.40 3.31 8.77
N SER A 23 -26.18 3.69 10.04
CA SER A 23 -24.82 3.91 10.55
C SER A 23 -24.01 2.61 10.63
N ILE A 24 -24.61 1.53 11.12
CA ILE A 24 -23.95 0.21 11.16
C ILE A 24 -23.73 -0.32 9.75
N TYR A 25 -24.73 -0.20 8.88
CA TYR A 25 -24.61 -0.60 7.48
C TYR A 25 -23.45 0.11 6.79
N GLN A 26 -23.37 1.43 6.92
CA GLN A 26 -22.28 2.23 6.34
C GLN A 26 -20.92 1.82 6.87
N LYS A 27 -20.77 1.59 8.18
CA LYS A 27 -19.51 1.15 8.78
C LYS A 27 -19.08 -0.23 8.29
N VAL A 28 -20.00 -1.19 8.24
CA VAL A 28 -19.74 -2.55 7.73
C VAL A 28 -19.35 -2.48 6.26
N TRP A 29 -20.08 -1.72 5.45
CA TRP A 29 -19.82 -1.57 4.02
C TRP A 29 -18.46 -0.92 3.74
N LEU A 30 -18.11 0.16 4.46
CA LEU A 30 -16.80 0.80 4.36
C LEU A 30 -15.66 -0.16 4.72
N ARG A 31 -15.88 -1.07 5.69
CA ARG A 31 -14.88 -2.05 6.08
C ARG A 31 -14.70 -3.15 5.04
N ILE A 32 -15.78 -3.59 4.41
CA ILE A 32 -15.74 -4.53 3.27
C ILE A 32 -14.96 -3.91 2.11
N LEU A 33 -15.32 -2.69 1.69
CA LEU A 33 -14.59 -1.98 0.62
C LEU A 33 -13.10 -1.80 0.91
N GLN A 34 -12.74 -1.51 2.17
CA GLN A 34 -11.34 -1.39 2.55
C GLN A 34 -10.63 -2.75 2.55
N SER A 35 -11.33 -3.84 2.90
CA SER A 35 -10.76 -5.19 2.85
C SER A 35 -10.50 -5.69 1.43
N GLU A 36 -11.23 -5.18 0.42
CA GLU A 36 -10.94 -5.45 -0.99
C GLU A 36 -9.66 -4.74 -1.48
N ARG A 37 -9.21 -3.69 -0.78
CA ARG A 37 -7.93 -3.07 -1.08
C ARG A 37 -6.83 -3.96 -0.54
N ARG A 38 -5.97 -4.46 -1.42
CA ARG A 38 -4.81 -5.33 -1.11
C ARG A 38 -3.74 -4.69 -0.21
N LYS A 39 -3.93 -3.46 0.27
CA LYS A 39 -2.97 -2.79 1.15
C LYS A 39 -3.30 -3.09 2.61
N PRO A 40 -2.31 -3.40 3.45
CA PRO A 40 -2.55 -3.67 4.86
C PRO A 40 -3.21 -2.45 5.53
N PHE A 41 -4.12 -2.71 6.46
CA PHE A 41 -4.68 -1.68 7.32
C PHE A 41 -3.53 -1.05 8.13
N PRO A 42 -3.33 0.27 8.06
CA PRO A 42 -2.29 0.89 8.86
C PRO A 42 -2.65 0.74 10.34
N LEU A 43 -1.66 0.34 11.16
CA LEU A 43 -1.76 0.51 12.60
C LEU A 43 -1.94 2.01 12.92
N SER A 44 -2.65 2.33 14.00
CA SER A 44 -2.92 3.72 14.41
C SER A 44 -1.65 4.58 14.52
N SER A 45 -0.54 3.98 14.96
CA SER A 45 0.78 4.63 14.98
C SER A 45 1.27 5.00 13.57
N ASN A 46 1.17 4.07 12.61
CA ASN A 46 1.57 4.31 11.22
C ASN A 46 0.67 5.36 10.55
N GLU A 47 -0.62 5.37 10.86
CA GLU A 47 -1.55 6.40 10.39
C GLU A 47 -1.14 7.79 10.86
N ARG A 48 -0.87 7.97 12.16
CA ARG A 48 -0.40 9.26 12.71
C ARG A 48 0.89 9.72 12.07
N ARG A 49 1.86 8.81 11.88
CA ARG A 49 3.15 9.12 11.21
C ARG A 49 2.93 9.58 9.77
N ARG A 50 2.03 8.92 9.03
CA ARG A 50 1.66 9.32 7.65
C ARG A 50 1.03 10.71 7.62
N VAL A 51 0.11 11.01 8.54
CA VAL A 51 -0.53 12.33 8.63
C VAL A 51 0.49 13.42 8.98
N ALA A 52 1.37 13.17 9.96
CA ALA A 52 2.42 14.13 10.32
C ALA A 52 3.40 14.39 9.17
N CYS A 53 3.79 13.33 8.43
CA CYS A 53 4.61 13.44 7.23
C CYS A 53 3.91 14.28 6.15
N ALA A 54 2.63 14.01 5.86
CA ALA A 54 1.86 14.77 4.89
C ALA A 54 1.73 16.26 5.28
N LYS A 55 1.45 16.56 6.55
CA LYS A 55 1.34 17.95 7.05
C LYS A 55 2.65 18.71 6.93
N SER A 56 3.77 18.09 7.30
CA SER A 56 5.10 18.74 7.23
C SER A 56 5.59 19.02 5.80
N HIS A 57 5.09 18.28 4.81
CA HIS A 57 5.48 18.43 3.41
C HIS A 57 4.39 19.08 2.54
N LEU A 58 3.31 19.58 3.14
CA LEU A 58 2.20 20.19 2.42
C LEU A 58 2.61 21.44 1.64
N SER A 59 3.54 22.24 2.19
CA SER A 59 4.06 23.46 1.57
C SER A 59 5.24 23.22 0.62
N TRP A 60 5.64 21.97 0.39
CA TRP A 60 6.79 21.68 -0.45
C TRP A 60 6.50 21.97 -1.91
N THR A 61 7.37 22.76 -2.51
CA THR A 61 7.35 23.09 -3.93
C THR A 61 7.87 21.93 -4.79
N PRO A 62 7.50 21.86 -6.08
CA PRO A 62 8.01 20.83 -6.99
C PRO A 62 9.55 20.77 -7.06
N SER A 63 10.24 21.92 -6.93
CA SER A 63 11.71 21.98 -6.93
C SER A 63 12.33 21.32 -5.69
N GLN A 64 11.66 21.39 -4.54
CA GLN A 64 12.07 20.68 -3.32
C GLN A 64 11.85 19.18 -3.48
N TRP A 65 10.71 18.76 -4.06
CA TRP A 65 10.47 17.34 -4.36
C TRP A 65 11.50 16.75 -5.33
N ALA A 66 11.96 17.50 -6.33
CA ALA A 66 12.98 17.06 -7.28
C ALA A 66 14.35 16.78 -6.64
N LYS A 67 14.63 17.40 -5.49
CA LYS A 67 15.87 17.14 -4.73
C LYS A 67 15.81 15.79 -3.99
N VAL A 68 14.63 15.29 -3.66
CA VAL A 68 14.45 14.02 -2.96
C VAL A 68 14.91 12.85 -3.83
N LEU A 69 15.94 12.14 -3.38
CA LEU A 69 16.33 10.88 -4.00
C LEU A 69 15.41 9.77 -3.48
N ARG A 70 14.61 9.17 -4.37
CA ARG A 70 13.80 8.00 -4.05
C ARG A 70 14.62 6.74 -4.30
N THR A 71 14.65 5.89 -3.29
CA THR A 71 15.28 4.56 -3.35
C THR A 71 14.26 3.54 -2.87
N ASP A 72 14.01 2.52 -3.69
CA ASP A 72 13.27 1.34 -3.28
C ASP A 72 14.01 0.08 -3.73
N GLU A 73 13.71 -1.02 -3.06
CA GLU A 73 14.08 -2.35 -3.50
C GLU A 73 12.82 -3.03 -4.01
N SER A 74 12.91 -3.58 -5.21
CA SER A 74 11.85 -4.41 -5.77
C SER A 74 12.40 -5.78 -6.12
N ILE A 75 11.60 -6.80 -5.80
CA ILE A 75 11.92 -8.19 -6.15
C ILE A 75 11.38 -8.41 -7.56
N PHE A 76 12.27 -8.78 -8.47
CA PHE A 76 11.91 -9.21 -9.81
C PHE A 76 12.11 -10.72 -9.93
N GLU A 77 11.11 -11.39 -10.46
CA GLU A 77 11.28 -12.77 -10.90
C GLU A 77 11.72 -12.72 -12.36
N VAL A 78 12.97 -13.11 -12.62
CA VAL A 78 13.54 -13.21 -13.95
C VAL A 78 13.55 -14.69 -14.32
N SER A 79 12.72 -15.09 -15.25
CA SER A 79 12.74 -16.43 -15.82
C SER A 79 13.84 -16.52 -16.89
N TYR A 80 14.74 -17.49 -16.74
CA TYR A 80 15.71 -17.85 -17.77
C TYR A 80 15.52 -19.31 -18.15
N GLY A 81 14.92 -19.57 -19.32
CA GLY A 81 14.44 -20.91 -19.68
C GLY A 81 13.46 -21.45 -18.62
N ASN A 82 13.56 -22.75 -18.29
CA ASN A 82 12.72 -23.40 -17.26
C ASN A 82 13.18 -23.13 -15.81
N ILE A 83 14.16 -22.24 -15.58
CA ILE A 83 14.69 -21.95 -14.24
C ILE A 83 14.35 -20.50 -13.89
N GLY A 84 13.42 -20.32 -12.95
CA GLY A 84 13.12 -19.01 -12.36
C GLY A 84 14.22 -18.60 -11.38
N ARG A 85 14.78 -17.39 -11.55
CA ARG A 85 15.66 -16.76 -10.55
C ARG A 85 14.99 -15.50 -10.01
N LYS A 86 14.97 -15.35 -8.68
CA LYS A 86 14.54 -14.11 -8.02
C LYS A 86 15.75 -13.18 -7.87
N VAL A 87 15.66 -11.97 -8.40
CA VAL A 87 16.70 -10.94 -8.33
C VAL A 87 16.13 -9.72 -7.63
N ILE A 88 16.85 -9.19 -6.63
CA ILE A 88 16.51 -7.93 -5.98
C ILE A 88 17.23 -6.82 -6.74
N ILE A 89 16.50 -5.86 -7.29
CA ILE A 89 17.06 -4.70 -8.00
C ILE A 89 16.65 -3.45 -7.25
N GLY A 90 17.64 -2.67 -6.79
CA GLY A 90 17.40 -1.35 -6.21
C GLY A 90 17.12 -0.32 -7.31
N ARG A 91 15.99 0.38 -7.25
CA ARG A 91 15.70 1.47 -8.19
C ARG A 91 16.19 2.79 -7.60
N ARG A 92 17.14 3.43 -8.28
CA ARG A 92 17.55 4.81 -8.01
C ARG A 92 16.94 5.72 -9.08
N LEU A 93 15.85 6.41 -8.74
CA LEU A 93 15.16 7.31 -9.67
C LEU A 93 15.92 8.64 -9.84
N LYS A 94 17.13 8.60 -10.42
CA LYS A 94 17.82 9.80 -10.93
C LYS A 94 18.64 9.59 -12.21
N GLN A 95 18.77 8.37 -12.75
CA GLN A 95 19.51 8.13 -14.00
C GLN A 95 18.79 7.11 -14.87
N THR A 96 18.85 7.36 -16.18
CA THR A 96 18.60 6.49 -17.34
C THR A 96 18.26 5.05 -17.00
N ILE A 97 17.08 4.61 -17.42
CA ILE A 97 16.86 3.19 -17.74
C ILE A 97 17.85 2.91 -18.87
N HIS A 98 19.03 2.39 -18.55
CA HIS A 98 19.81 1.71 -19.55
C HIS A 98 19.00 0.45 -19.88
N PRO A 99 18.54 0.28 -21.14
CA PRO A 99 18.06 -1.03 -21.54
C PRO A 99 19.19 -1.99 -21.21
N VAL A 100 18.88 -3.05 -20.46
CA VAL A 100 19.79 -4.17 -20.30
C VAL A 100 19.91 -4.80 -21.69
N THR A 101 20.80 -4.27 -22.52
CA THR A 101 21.21 -4.93 -23.75
C THR A 101 22.01 -6.15 -23.31
N SER A 102 21.55 -7.30 -23.77
CA SER A 102 22.05 -8.66 -23.56
C SER A 102 23.58 -8.84 -23.68
N ALA A 103 24.31 -7.84 -24.19
CA ALA A 103 25.75 -7.83 -24.29
C ALA A 103 26.48 -7.93 -22.94
N TRP A 104 25.92 -7.37 -21.85
CA TRP A 104 26.54 -7.47 -20.52
C TRP A 104 26.44 -8.88 -19.93
N PHE A 105 25.40 -9.64 -20.30
CA PHE A 105 25.18 -11.02 -19.84
C PHE A 105 26.03 -12.05 -20.60
N LEU A 106 26.38 -11.80 -21.86
CA LEU A 106 27.15 -12.75 -22.67
C LEU A 106 28.63 -12.83 -22.30
N LYS A 107 29.17 -11.88 -21.53
CA LYS A 107 30.59 -11.89 -21.10
C LYS A 107 30.87 -12.77 -19.87
N GLN A 108 29.85 -13.27 -19.17
CA GLN A 108 30.04 -14.18 -18.03
C GLN A 108 29.81 -15.65 -18.38
N ALA A 109 29.62 -15.97 -19.67
CA ALA A 109 29.36 -17.32 -20.17
C ALA A 109 30.53 -17.90 -21.00
N LEU A 110 31.72 -17.30 -20.94
CA LEU A 110 32.96 -17.85 -21.51
C LEU A 110 34.00 -18.08 -20.41
#